data_AF-A0A529LEH5-F1
#
_entry.id   AF-A0A529LEH5-F1
#
_cell.length_a   1.000
_cell.length_b   1.000
_cell.length_c   1.000
_cell.angle_alpha   90.00
_cell.angle_beta   90.00
_cell.angle_gamma   90.00
#
_symmetry.space_group_name_H-M   'P 1'
#
loop_
_entity.id
_entity.type
_entity.pdbx_description
1 polymer ?
#
loop_
_entity_poly.entity_id
_entity_poly.type
_entity_poly.pdbx_seq_one_letter_code
_entity_poly.pdbx_strand_id
1 'polypeptide(L)' 'MAEPLYTEIEVAAPQATVFALLTDPDQIVRWIGTEANLDATPGGLFLVNVGGRHMARG' A
#
# COMPACT_ATOMS: atom_id res chain seq x y z
N MET A 1 -6.51 -14.44 19.70
CA MET A 1 -6.66 -13.65 18.46
C MET A 1 -6.64 -12.18 18.85
N ALA A 2 -5.98 -11.33 18.07
CA ALA A 2 -6.05 -9.89 18.31
C ALA A 2 -7.47 -9.40 17.97
N GLU A 3 -7.95 -8.40 18.71
CA GLU A 3 -9.21 -7.72 18.41
C GLU A 3 -9.02 -6.87 17.14
N PRO A 4 -10.01 -6.84 16.23
CA PRO A 4 -9.90 -6.05 15.00
C PRO A 4 -9.90 -4.55 15.31
N LEU A 5 -8.97 -3.83 14.70
CA LEU A 5 -8.89 -2.36 14.78
C LEU A 5 -9.56 -1.74 13.55
N TYR A 6 -10.46 -0.80 13.78
CA TYR A 6 -11.14 -0.04 12.73
C TYR A 6 -10.82 1.45 12.85
N THR A 7 -10.49 2.08 11.73
CA THR A 7 -10.24 3.52 11.62
C THR A 7 -10.70 4.02 10.26
N GLU A 8 -11.18 5.26 10.22
CA GLU A 8 -11.66 5.91 9.01
C GLU A 8 -11.08 7.32 8.93
N ILE A 9 -10.79 7.78 7.70
CA ILE A 9 -10.34 9.14 7.41
C ILE A 9 -11.01 9.63 6.13
N GLU A 10 -11.32 10.92 6.05
CA GLU A 10 -11.75 11.56 4.82
C GLU A 10 -10.53 12.09 4.06
N VAL A 11 -10.43 11.76 2.78
CA VAL A 11 -9.34 12.22 1.91
C VAL A 11 -9.93 13.04 0.79
N ALA A 12 -9.52 14.32 0.71
CA ALA A 12 -9.93 15.24 -0.35
C ALA A 12 -9.21 14.96 -1.68
N ALA A 13 -9.42 13.76 -2.23
CA ALA A 13 -8.85 13.32 -3.50
C ALA A 13 -9.81 12.38 -4.25
N PRO A 14 -9.70 12.28 -5.58
CA PRO A 14 -10.42 11.26 -6.33
C PRO A 14 -10.05 9.84 -5.85
N GLN A 15 -11.03 8.94 -5.86
CA GLN A 15 -10.84 7.54 -5.44
C GLN A 15 -9.73 6.84 -6.24
N ALA A 16 -9.62 7.13 -7.54
CA ALA A 16 -8.58 6.60 -8.39
C ALA A 16 -7.16 7.01 -7.94
N THR A 17 -7.00 8.22 -7.39
CA THR A 17 -5.71 8.69 -6.86
C THR A 17 -5.33 7.91 -5.60
N VAL A 18 -6.30 7.68 -4.71
CA VAL A 18 -6.08 6.87 -3.50
C VAL A 18 -5.75 5.42 -3.89
N PHE A 19 -6.49 4.85 -4.85
CA PHE A 19 -6.25 3.48 -5.31
C PHE A 19 -4.85 3.32 -5.92
N ALA A 20 -4.40 4.28 -6.75
CA ALA A 20 -3.06 4.26 -7.32
C ALA A 20 -1.97 4.27 -6.23
N LEU A 21 -2.14 5.04 -5.15
CA LEU A 21 -1.21 5.03 -4.00
C LEU A 21 -1.09 3.67 -3.29
N LEU A 22 -2.02 2.74 -3.56
CA LEU A 22 -2.04 1.38 -2.99
C LEU A 22 -1.66 0.29 -3.99
N THR A 23 -1.55 0.60 -5.28
CA THR A 23 -1.44 -0.40 -6.37
C THR A 23 -0.40 -0.09 -7.43
N ASP A 24 0.13 1.13 -7.44
CA ASP A 24 1.21 1.55 -8.33
C ASP A 24 2.54 1.58 -7.54
N PRO A 25 3.59 0.86 -7.98
CA PRO A 25 4.87 0.82 -7.28
C PRO A 25 5.51 2.20 -7.05
N ASP A 26 5.47 3.07 -8.04
CA ASP A 26 6.09 4.39 -7.94
C ASP A 26 5.32 5.27 -6.95
N GLN A 27 3.99 5.13 -6.93
CA GLN A 27 3.14 5.84 -5.98
C GLN A 27 3.29 5.32 -4.54
N ILE A 28 3.46 4.01 -4.35
CA ILE A 28 3.71 3.41 -3.04
C ILE A 28 5.05 3.89 -2.45
N VAL A 29 6.10 3.96 -3.27
CA VAL A 29 7.42 4.47 -2.85
C VAL A 29 7.35 5.96 -2.48
N ARG A 30 6.51 6.75 -3.14
CA ARG A 30 6.28 8.16 -2.76
C ARG A 30 5.58 8.32 -1.42
N TRP A 31 4.87 7.29 -0.95
CA TRP A 31 4.00 7.39 0.22
C TRP A 31 4.58 6.67 1.45
N ILE A 32 4.76 5.35 1.40
CA ILE A 32 4.93 4.51 2.59
C ILE A 32 6.18 3.61 2.52
N GLY A 33 6.75 3.43 1.34
CA GLY A 33 7.87 2.52 1.11
C GLY A 33 9.12 3.20 0.58
N THR A 34 10.24 2.48 0.59
CA THR A 34 11.46 2.87 -0.13
C THR A 34 11.68 2.02 -1.38
N GLU A 35 11.10 0.82 -1.40
CA GLU A 35 11.13 -0.13 -2.50
C GLU A 35 9.76 -0.80 -2.58
N ALA A 36 9.23 -0.97 -3.78
CA ALA A 36 7.98 -1.66 -4.02
C ALA A 36 8.09 -2.54 -5.27
N ASN A 37 7.70 -3.80 -5.14
CA ASN A 37 7.53 -4.73 -6.24
C ASN A 37 6.16 -5.37 -6.10
N LEU A 38 5.27 -5.10 -7.05
CA LEU A 38 3.92 -5.62 -7.02
C LEU A 38 3.37 -5.90 -8.40
N ASP A 39 2.52 -6.92 -8.45
CA ASP A 39 1.61 -7.24 -9.53
C ASP A 39 0.20 -7.04 -8.97
N ALA A 40 -0.43 -5.91 -9.31
CA ALA A 40 -1.72 -5.48 -8.77
C ALA A 40 -2.91 -6.21 -9.43
N THR A 41 -2.79 -7.52 -9.59
CA THR A 41 -3.84 -8.42 -10.08
C THR A 41 -4.26 -9.39 -8.97
N PRO A 42 -5.47 -9.96 -9.03
CA PRO A 42 -5.87 -10.98 -8.06
C PRO A 42 -4.89 -12.16 -8.04
N GLY A 43 -4.28 -12.41 -6.87
CA GLY A 43 -3.25 -13.45 -6.69
C GLY A 43 -1.84 -13.03 -7.10
N GLY A 44 -1.65 -11.78 -7.54
CA GLY A 44 -0.35 -11.20 -7.83
C GLY A 44 0.46 -10.88 -6.56
N LEU A 45 1.71 -10.49 -6.76
CA LEU A 45 2.65 -10.21 -5.68
C LEU A 45 2.36 -8.85 -5.04
N PHE A 46 2.39 -8.78 -3.71
CA PHE A 46 2.59 -7.53 -2.99
C PHE A 46 3.85 -7.61 -2.12
N LEU A 47 4.90 -6.87 -2.48
CA LEU A 47 6.15 -6.82 -1.71
C LEU A 47 6.63 -5.37 -1.56
N VAL A 48 6.59 -4.83 -0.35
CA VAL A 48 6.93 -3.44 -0.07
C VAL A 48 7.86 -3.33 1.14
N ASN A 49 8.97 -2.62 0.97
CA ASN A 49 9.84 -2.24 2.07
C ASN A 49 9.31 -0.95 2.72
N VAL A 50 8.47 -1.12 3.74
CA VAL A 50 7.82 -0.03 4.48
C VAL A 50 8.86 0.71 5.32
N GLY A 51 8.97 2.02 5.07
CA GLY A 51 9.89 2.91 5.76
C GLY A 51 11.37 2.48 5.70
N GLY A 52 11.75 1.62 4.75
CA GLY A 52 13.11 1.07 4.63
C GLY A 52 13.49 0.08 5.74
N ARG A 53 12.55 -0.36 6.57
CA ARG A 53 12.82 -1.17 7.77
C ARG A 53 11.98 -2.44 7.85
N HIS A 54 10.76 -2.42 7.32
CA HIS A 54 9.79 -3.48 7.52
C HIS A 54 9.31 -4.01 6.18
N MET A 55 9.55 -5.31 5.92
CA MET A 55 9.08 -5.93 4.70
C MET A 55 7.64 -6.40 4.87
N ALA A 56 6.72 -5.77 4.13
CA ALA A 56 5.35 -6.24 3.99
C ALA A 56 5.26 -7.16 2.77
N ARG A 57 4.66 -8.35 2.96
CA ARG A 57 4.44 -9.32 1.89
C ARG A 57 3.02 -9.90 1.98
N GLY A 58 2.33 -9.93 0.85
CA GLY A 58 0.99 -10.49 0.68
C GLY A 58 0.84 -11.21 -0.65
#